data_AF-A0A968TKB9-F1
#
_entry.id   AF-A0A968TKB9-F1
#
_cell.length_a   1.000
_cell.length_b   1.000
_cell.length_c   1.000
_cell.angle_alpha   90.00
_cell.angle_beta   90.00
_cell.angle_gamma   90.00
#
_symmetry.space_group_name_H-M   'P 1'
#
loop_
_entity.id
_entity.type
_entity.pdbx_description
1 polymer ?
#
loop_
_entity_poly.entity_id
_entity_poly.type
_entity_poly.pdbx_seq_one_letter_code
_entity_poly.pdbx_strand_id
1 'polypeptide(L)' 'MFDATYNKVRKPYKSDLFNVRDFGAVGNASNNATAAFKAAIAAAKANGGGIVLVPEAIIA' A
#
# COMPACT_ATOMS: atom_id res chain seq x y z
N MET A 1 -14.01 -15.91 -28.75
CA MET A 1 -12.81 -15.54 -27.98
C MET A 1 -13.26 -14.84 -26.72
N PHE A 2 -13.21 -15.51 -25.58
CA PHE A 2 -13.45 -14.86 -24.29
C PHE A 2 -12.18 -14.10 -23.92
N ASP A 3 -12.24 -12.78 -23.92
CA ASP A 3 -11.12 -11.95 -23.52
C ASP A 3 -10.87 -12.13 -22.01
N ALA A 4 -9.88 -12.97 -21.70
CA ALA A 4 -9.42 -13.27 -20.36
C ALA A 4 -8.66 -12.11 -19.69
N THR A 5 -8.64 -10.90 -20.28
CA THR A 5 -7.89 -9.77 -19.73
C THR A 5 -8.64 -8.92 -18.71
N TYR A 6 -9.96 -9.09 -18.52
CA TYR A 6 -10.74 -8.23 -17.62
C TYR A 6 -10.79 -8.65 -16.13
N ASN A 7 -10.12 -9.74 -15.73
CA ASN A 7 -9.97 -10.12 -14.31
C ASN A 7 -8.54 -9.89 -13.76
N LYS A 8 -7.77 -8.99 -14.39
CA LYS A 8 -6.39 -8.67 -14.02
C LYS A 8 -6.32 -7.59 -12.94
N VAL A 9 -6.97 -7.77 -11.79
CA VAL A 9 -6.30 -7.23 -10.60
C VAL A 9 -5.02 -8.07 -10.49
N ARG A 10 -3.91 -7.56 -11.03
CA ARG A 10 -2.62 -8.24 -10.95
C ARG A 10 -2.33 -8.39 -9.47
N LYS A 11 -2.61 -9.58 -8.93
CA LYS A 11 -2.23 -9.91 -7.56
C LYS A 11 -0.73 -9.64 -7.45
N PRO A 12 -0.29 -8.95 -6.40
CA PRO A 12 1.11 -8.64 -6.27
C PRO A 12 1.88 -9.96 -6.27
N TYR A 13 2.94 -10.00 -7.08
CA TYR A 13 3.79 -11.20 -7.22
C TYR A 13 4.44 -11.58 -5.87
N LYS A 14 4.63 -10.59 -5.00
CA LYS A 14 5.11 -10.73 -3.63
C LYS A 14 4.00 -10.43 -2.62
N SER A 15 3.97 -11.21 -1.55
CA SER A 15 3.05 -11.02 -0.42
C SER A 15 3.63 -10.17 0.71
N ASP A 16 4.82 -9.61 0.53
CA ASP A 16 5.44 -8.71 1.51
C ASP A 16 4.53 -7.49 1.76
N LEU A 17 4.30 -7.19 3.04
CA LEU A 17 3.47 -6.07 3.46
C LEU A 17 4.32 -4.88 3.87
N PHE A 18 3.97 -3.72 3.32
CA PHE A 18 4.51 -2.41 3.66
C PHE A 18 3.40 -1.59 4.33
N ASN A 19 3.30 -1.67 5.65
CA ASN A 19 2.30 -0.96 6.42
C ASN A 19 2.67 0.52 6.49
N VAL A 20 1.79 1.41 6.04
CA VAL A 20 2.05 2.86 6.02
C VAL A 20 2.35 3.45 7.40
N ARG A 21 1.94 2.78 8.49
CA ARG A 21 2.27 3.17 9.86
C ARG A 21 3.76 3.03 10.19
N ASP A 22 4.44 2.04 9.61
CA ASP A 22 5.89 1.86 9.77
C ASP A 22 6.67 3.02 9.13
N PHE A 23 6.01 3.79 8.26
CA PHE A 23 6.55 4.96 7.57
C PHE A 23 6.02 6.29 8.16
N GLY A 24 5.38 6.26 9.34
CA GLY A 24 4.95 7.45 10.06
C GLY A 24 3.51 7.91 9.80
N ALA A 25 2.66 7.10 9.15
CA ALA A 25 1.24 7.39 9.09
C ALA A 25 0.58 7.22 10.47
N VAL A 26 -0.16 8.24 10.91
CA VAL A 26 -0.84 8.21 12.22
C VAL A 26 -2.28 7.69 12.09
N GLY A 27 -2.96 8.01 10.99
CA GLY A 27 -4.34 7.58 10.75
C GLY A 27 -5.41 8.48 11.36
N ASN A 28 -5.14 9.79 11.49
CA ASN A 28 -6.13 10.81 11.82
C ASN A 28 -6.34 11.76 10.61
N ALA A 29 -7.46 12.47 10.57
CA ALA A 29 -7.81 13.35 9.44
C ALA A 29 -6.97 14.65 9.37
N SER A 30 -6.17 14.94 10.41
CA SER A 30 -5.40 16.17 10.53
C SER A 30 -3.94 16.02 10.08
N ASN A 31 -3.37 14.81 10.14
CA ASN A 31 -1.99 14.56 9.74
C ASN A 31 -1.88 14.24 8.25
N ASN A 32 -0.99 14.94 7.54
CA ASN A 32 -0.71 14.67 6.14
C ASN A 32 0.14 13.41 5.97
N ALA A 33 -0.50 12.30 5.58
CA ALA A 33 0.18 11.02 5.39
C ALA A 33 0.97 10.90 4.07
N THR A 34 1.04 11.94 3.23
CA THR A 34 1.66 11.87 1.89
C THR A 34 3.09 11.35 1.93
N ALA A 35 3.89 11.75 2.91
CA ALA A 35 5.28 11.29 3.05
C ALA A 35 5.36 9.78 3.37
N ALA A 36 4.51 9.30 4.28
CA ALA A 36 4.45 7.90 4.67
C ALA A 36 4.04 6.99 3.49
N PHE A 37 3.03 7.40 2.71
CA PHE A 37 2.62 6.68 1.50
C PHE A 37 3.73 6.63 0.45
N LYS A 38 4.43 7.75 0.20
CA LYS A 38 5.56 7.79 -0.74
C LYS A 38 6.66 6.82 -0.31
N ALA A 39 6.98 6.77 0.98
CA ALA A 39 7.99 5.87 1.52
C ALA A 39 7.59 4.39 1.41
N ALA A 40 6.34 4.04 1.74
CA ALA A 40 5.83 2.67 1.63
C ALA A 40 5.84 2.16 0.17
N ILE A 41 5.44 3.02 -0.78
CA ILE A 41 5.48 2.69 -2.21
C ILE A 41 6.92 2.54 -2.70
N ALA A 42 7.83 3.40 -2.26
CA ALA A 42 9.25 3.31 -2.61
C ALA A 42 9.87 1.99 -2.09
N ALA A 43 9.52 1.57 -0.87
CA ALA A 43 9.97 0.30 -0.31
C ALA A 43 9.41 -0.90 -1.10
N ALA A 44 8.12 -0.89 -1.45
CA ALA A 44 7.52 -1.92 -2.29
C ALA A 44 8.18 -1.98 -3.68
N LYS A 45 8.49 -0.82 -4.29
CA LYS A 45 9.21 -0.75 -5.57
C LYS A 45 10.62 -1.32 -5.46
N ALA A 46 11.37 -0.96 -4.41
CA ALA A 46 12.73 -1.45 -4.18
C ALA A 46 12.77 -2.98 -3.96
N ASN A 47 11.70 -3.55 -3.40
CA ASN A 47 11.53 -5.00 -3.24
C ASN A 47 11.08 -5.72 -4.53
N GLY A 48 10.89 -5.00 -5.64
CA GLY A 48 10.37 -5.57 -6.90
C GLY A 48 8.86 -5.85 -6.88
N GLY A 49 8.13 -5.24 -5.96
CA GLY A 49 6.69 -5.43 -5.75
C GLY A 49 6.35 -5.71 -4.28
N GLY A 50 5.04 -5.72 -3.98
CA GLY A 50 4.51 -6.00 -2.65
C GLY A 50 3.15 -5.36 -2.43
N ILE A 51 2.64 -5.44 -1.21
CA ILE A 51 1.35 -4.90 -0.78
C ILE A 51 1.60 -3.68 0.10
N VAL A 52 1.15 -2.49 -0.32
CA VAL A 52 1.10 -1.33 0.57
C VAL A 52 -0.20 -1.40 1.37
N LEU A 53 -0.09 -1.64 2.67
CA LEU A 53 -1.24 -1.83 3.55
C LEU A 53 -1.63 -0.49 4.19
N VAL A 54 -2.91 -0.12 4.04
CA VAL A 54 -3.54 0.95 4.80
C VAL A 54 -4.39 0.30 5.89
N PRO A 55 -3.94 0.34 7.16
CA PRO A 55 -4.71 -0.23 8.25
C PRO A 55 -5.89 0.68 8.62
N GLU A 56 -6.81 0.15 9.43
CA GLU A 56 -7.96 0.89 9.96
C GLU A 56 -7.54 2.19 10.64
N ALA A 57 -8.30 3.27 10.41
CA ALA A 57 -8.08 4.54 11.09
C ALA A 57 -8.48 4.42 12.56
N ILE A 58 -7.69 5.03 13.45
CA ILE A 58 -8.08 5.18 14.86
C ILE A 58 -9.06 6.36 14.92
N ILE A 59 -10.27 6.08 15.41
CA ILE A 59 -11.20 7.13 15.85
C ILE A 59 -10.91 7.29 17.34
N ALA A 60 -10.14 8.31 17.68
CA ALA A 60 -10.01 8.78 19.06
C ALA A 60 -10.98 9.96 19.25
#